data_AF-A0A366FSC8-F1
#
_entry.id   AF-A0A366FSC8-F1
#
_cell.length_a   1.000
_cell.length_b   1.000
_cell.length_c   1.000
_cell.angle_alpha   90.00
_cell.angle_beta   90.00
_cell.angle_gamma   90.00
#
_symmetry.space_group_name_H-M   'P 1'
#
loop_
_entity.id
_entity.type
_entity.pdbx_description
1 polymer ?
#
loop_
_entity_poly.entity_id
_entity_poly.type
_entity_poly.pdbx_seq_one_letter_code
_entity_poly.pdbx_strand_id
1 'polypeptide(L)'
;MFDFDLSKMLLVGVVALIVVGPKELPAVMRTLARGMAHLRRLQASARTAVDTFMADADPGSVDREFASLDKVVRTNIALNPATAMRGHLPASGAGGARREVEEETPHYASPEMQAYLAPPAERPALAKGEAAPTPAWT
;
A
#
# COMPACT_ATOMS: atom_id res chain seq x y z
N MET A 1 -10.44 14.09 -34.55
CA MET A 1 -9.29 14.64 -35.30
C MET A 1 -8.15 14.88 -34.33
N PHE A 2 -7.53 13.80 -33.85
CA PHE A 2 -6.37 13.92 -32.98
C PHE A 2 -5.15 13.63 -33.83
N ASP A 3 -4.46 14.70 -34.14
CA ASP A 3 -3.21 14.74 -34.88
C ASP A 3 -2.09 14.24 -33.94
N PHE A 4 -2.20 12.98 -33.50
CA PHE A 4 -1.17 12.25 -32.74
C PHE A 4 -0.01 11.90 -33.66
N ASP A 5 0.54 12.92 -34.29
CA ASP A 5 1.75 12.82 -35.06
C ASP A 5 2.94 12.73 -34.11
N LEU A 6 3.91 11.89 -34.47
CA LEU A 6 5.13 11.70 -33.69
C LEU A 6 5.84 13.04 -33.43
N SER A 7 5.76 13.98 -34.37
CA SER A 7 6.34 15.32 -34.24
C SER A 7 5.69 16.12 -33.12
N LYS A 8 4.37 16.02 -32.94
CA LYS A 8 3.63 16.72 -31.87
C LYS A 8 3.90 16.09 -30.51
N MET A 9 4.02 14.77 -30.44
CA MET A 9 4.46 14.08 -29.23
C MET A 9 5.88 14.47 -28.82
N LEU A 10 6.80 14.61 -29.78
CA LEU A 10 8.16 15.07 -29.52
C LEU A 10 8.18 16.52 -29.02
N LEU A 11 7.39 17.41 -29.62
CA LEU A 11 7.26 18.80 -29.16
C LEU A 11 6.77 18.88 -27.71
N VAL A 12 5.71 18.14 -27.37
CA VAL A 12 5.20 18.09 -25.99
C VAL A 12 6.25 17.49 -25.05
N GLY A 13 6.99 16.46 -25.48
CA GLY A 13 8.12 15.91 -24.75
C GLY A 13 9.18 16.96 -24.43
N VAL A 14 9.59 17.76 -25.42
CA VAL A 14 10.57 18.85 -25.25
C VAL A 14 10.05 19.93 -24.30
N VAL A 15 8.78 20.35 -24.44
CA VAL A 15 8.17 21.33 -23.53
C VAL A 15 8.12 20.80 -22.10
N ALA A 16 7.72 19.54 -21.91
CA ALA A 16 7.71 18.89 -20.60
C ALA A 16 9.14 18.80 -20.01
N LEU A 17 10.14 18.51 -20.85
CA LEU A 17 11.57 18.51 -20.50
C LEU A 17 12.06 19.87 -20.00
N ILE A 18 11.56 20.98 -20.56
CA ILE A 18 11.93 22.34 -20.13
C ILE A 18 11.24 22.72 -18.82
N VAL A 19 9.94 22.42 -18.70
CA VAL A 19 9.12 22.84 -17.56
C VAL A 19 9.42 22.02 -16.30
N VAL A 20 9.50 20.70 -16.44
CA VAL A 20 9.69 19.76 -15.33
C VAL A 20 11.17 19.43 -15.17
N GLY A 21 11.95 19.46 -16.25
CA GLY A 21 13.37 19.13 -16.25
C GLY A 21 13.64 17.69 -16.73
N PRO A 22 14.76 17.46 -17.44
CA PRO A 22 15.13 16.14 -17.99
C PRO A 22 15.29 15.04 -16.94
N LYS A 23 15.64 15.41 -15.71
CA LYS A 23 15.88 14.46 -14.61
C LYS A 23 14.61 14.10 -13.85
N GLU A 24 13.61 14.97 -13.88
CA GLU A 24 12.36 14.76 -13.13
C GLU A 24 11.31 14.04 -13.98
N LEU A 25 11.28 14.24 -15.29
CA LEU A 25 10.43 13.50 -16.23
C LEU A 25 10.48 11.97 -16.04
N PRO A 26 11.66 11.31 -15.97
CA PRO A 26 11.73 9.87 -15.74
C PRO A 26 11.28 9.44 -14.33
N ALA A 27 11.40 10.32 -13.33
CA ALA A 27 10.90 10.06 -11.99
C ALA A 27 9.37 10.14 -11.95
N VAL A 28 8.79 11.18 -12.55
CA VAL A 28 7.33 11.37 -12.68
C VAL A 28 6.69 10.25 -13.49
N MET A 29 7.29 9.87 -14.63
CA MET A 29 6.82 8.72 -15.41
C MET A 29 6.85 7.43 -14.61
N ARG A 30 7.87 7.19 -13.77
CA ARG A 30 7.90 6.01 -12.88
C ARG A 30 6.78 6.04 -11.85
N THR A 31 6.48 7.20 -11.27
CA THR A 31 5.39 7.34 -10.29
C THR A 31 4.02 7.10 -10.92
N LEU A 32 3.76 7.76 -12.06
CA LEU A 32 2.55 7.53 -12.86
C LEU A 32 2.45 6.08 -13.32
N ALA A 33 3.55 5.50 -13.82
CA ALA A 33 3.57 4.11 -14.28
C ALA A 33 3.32 3.12 -13.15
N ARG A 34 3.81 3.37 -11.93
CA ARG A 34 3.49 2.52 -10.76
C ARG A 34 2.00 2.56 -10.43
N GLY A 35 1.39 3.76 -10.46
CA GLY A 35 -0.07 3.91 -10.29
C GLY A 35 -0.86 3.19 -11.39
N MET A 36 -0.47 3.40 -12.65
CA MET A 36 -1.08 2.75 -13.81
C MET A 36 -0.88 1.22 -13.78
N ALA A 37 0.28 0.73 -13.32
CA ALA A 37 0.57 -0.69 -13.19
C ALA A 37 -0.29 -1.34 -12.09
N HIS A 38 -0.55 -0.61 -11.00
CA HIS A 38 -1.47 -1.05 -9.96
C HIS A 38 -2.90 -1.13 -10.50
N LEU A 39 -3.37 -0.09 -11.21
CA LEU A 39 -4.67 -0.10 -11.88
C LEU A 39 -4.78 -1.24 -12.90
N ARG A 40 -3.74 -1.50 -13.68
CA ARG A 40 -3.71 -2.59 -14.67
C ARG A 40 -3.77 -3.97 -14.01
N ARG A 41 -3.11 -4.14 -12.85
CA ARG A 41 -3.24 -5.37 -12.03
C ARG A 41 -4.65 -5.53 -11.47
N LEU A 42 -5.23 -4.44 -10.95
CA LEU A 42 -6.61 -4.42 -10.48
C LEU A 42 -7.59 -4.75 -11.61
N GLN A 43 -7.39 -4.23 -12.83
CA GLN A 43 -8.20 -4.57 -14.00
C GLN A 43 -8.08 -6.06 -14.39
N ALA A 44 -6.88 -6.63 -14.28
CA ALA A 44 -6.64 -8.04 -14.56
C ALA A 44 -7.36 -8.95 -13.55
N SER A 45 -7.31 -8.62 -12.25
CA SER A 45 -8.02 -9.36 -11.19
C SER A 45 -9.51 -9.06 -11.12
N ALA A 46 -9.92 -7.83 -11.44
CA ALA A 46 -11.31 -7.42 -11.46
C ALA A 46 -12.05 -8.13 -12.57
N ARG A 47 -11.48 -8.31 -13.77
CA ARG A 47 -12.11 -9.13 -14.82
C ARG A 47 -12.49 -10.51 -14.33
N THR A 48 -11.60 -11.20 -13.62
CA THR A 48 -11.87 -12.55 -13.07
C THR A 48 -13.00 -12.55 -12.04
N ALA A 49 -13.06 -11.53 -11.16
CA ALA A 49 -14.15 -11.41 -10.19
C ALA A 49 -15.47 -10.96 -10.84
N VAL A 50 -15.39 -10.00 -11.75
CA VAL A 50 -16.51 -9.39 -12.49
C VAL A 50 -17.17 -10.42 -13.40
N ASP A 51 -16.43 -11.32 -14.06
CA ASP A 51 -16.99 -12.40 -14.87
C ASP A 51 -17.90 -13.35 -14.03
N THR A 52 -17.69 -13.43 -12.72
CA THR A 52 -18.53 -14.25 -11.80
C THR A 52 -19.81 -13.52 -11.38
N PHE A 53 -19.82 -12.18 -11.43
CA PHE A 53 -20.97 -11.34 -11.03
C PHE A 53 -21.71 -10.70 -12.21
N MET A 54 -21.09 -10.57 -13.39
CA MET A 54 -21.67 -9.94 -14.59
C MET A 54 -22.74 -10.77 -15.28
N ALA A 55 -22.81 -12.06 -14.97
CA ALA A 55 -23.94 -12.88 -15.38
C ALA A 55 -25.27 -12.39 -14.78
N ASP A 56 -25.24 -11.60 -13.68
CA ASP A 56 -26.42 -11.14 -12.92
C ASP A 56 -26.47 -9.61 -12.70
N ALA A 57 -25.50 -8.85 -13.22
CA ALA A 57 -25.37 -7.41 -12.92
C ALA A 57 -26.25 -6.53 -13.82
N ASP A 58 -27.32 -5.97 -13.25
CA ASP A 58 -28.17 -4.94 -13.86
C ASP A 58 -27.42 -3.57 -13.94
N PRO A 59 -27.26 -2.96 -15.14
CA PRO A 59 -26.45 -1.76 -15.35
C PRO A 59 -26.90 -0.51 -14.55
N GLY A 60 -28.14 -0.44 -14.07
CA GLY A 60 -28.67 0.72 -13.33
C GLY A 60 -28.17 0.88 -11.88
N SER A 61 -27.53 -0.14 -11.31
CA SER A 61 -26.94 -0.09 -9.96
C SER A 61 -25.61 0.67 -9.93
N VAL A 62 -24.79 0.44 -10.96
CA VAL A 62 -23.46 1.00 -11.15
C VAL A 62 -23.51 2.52 -11.31
N ASP A 63 -24.46 3.05 -12.10
CA ASP A 63 -24.60 4.48 -12.33
C ASP A 63 -24.96 5.26 -11.05
N ARG A 64 -25.79 4.68 -10.17
CA ARG A 64 -26.16 5.29 -8.89
C ARG A 64 -25.00 5.34 -7.90
N GLU A 65 -24.19 4.29 -7.89
CA GLU A 65 -23.02 4.21 -7.02
C GLU A 65 -21.94 5.20 -7.47
N PHE A 66 -21.70 5.32 -8.78
CA PHE A 66 -20.83 6.35 -9.35
C PHE A 66 -21.30 7.78 -9.07
N ALA A 67 -22.61 8.05 -9.22
CA ALA A 67 -23.17 9.37 -8.89
C ALA A 67 -23.03 9.72 -7.40
N SER A 68 -23.17 8.73 -6.51
CA SER A 68 -23.01 8.90 -5.07
C SER A 68 -21.55 9.17 -4.70
N LEU A 69 -20.62 8.45 -5.32
CA LEU A 69 -19.17 8.66 -5.19
C LEU A 69 -18.74 10.05 -5.68
N ASP A 70 -19.19 10.49 -6.85
CA ASP A 70 -18.90 11.84 -7.37
C ASP A 70 -19.37 12.93 -6.39
N LYS A 71 -20.57 12.76 -5.81
CA LYS A 71 -21.10 13.68 -4.80
C LYS A 71 -20.24 13.74 -3.54
N VAL A 72 -19.79 12.59 -3.02
CA VAL A 72 -18.95 12.52 -1.82
C VAL A 72 -17.57 13.12 -2.08
N VAL A 73 -16.96 12.82 -3.22
CA VAL A 73 -15.65 13.34 -3.63
C VAL A 73 -15.71 14.87 -3.77
N ARG A 74 -16.71 15.39 -4.48
CA ARG A 74 -16.90 16.84 -4.62
C ARG A 74 -17.12 17.53 -3.27
N THR A 75 -17.92 16.92 -2.39
CA THR A 75 -18.20 17.47 -1.05
C THR A 75 -16.94 17.51 -0.19
N ASN A 76 -16.13 16.44 -0.21
CA ASN A 76 -14.86 16.41 0.54
C ASN A 76 -13.84 17.43 0.02
N ILE A 77 -13.69 17.55 -1.29
CA ILE A 77 -12.74 18.49 -1.91
C ILE A 77 -13.16 19.94 -1.64
N ALA A 78 -14.46 20.24 -1.71
CA ALA A 78 -14.99 21.58 -1.46
C ALA A 78 -14.89 22.00 0.01
N LEU A 79 -15.03 21.04 0.94
CA LEU A 79 -14.98 21.32 2.38
C LEU A 79 -13.55 21.31 2.95
N ASN A 80 -12.60 20.60 2.33
CA ASN A 80 -11.23 20.56 2.82
C ASN A 80 -10.18 20.29 1.72
N PRO A 81 -9.74 21.34 0.99
CA PRO A 81 -8.72 21.20 -0.06
C PRO A 81 -7.35 20.75 0.49
N ALA A 82 -7.05 21.04 1.75
CA ALA A 82 -5.80 20.63 2.40
C ALA A 82 -5.74 19.12 2.67
N THR A 83 -6.87 18.50 3.04
CA THR A 83 -6.96 17.04 3.20
C THR A 83 -6.87 16.32 1.85
N ALA A 84 -7.45 16.88 0.79
CA ALA A 84 -7.33 16.32 -0.56
C ALA A 84 -5.87 16.29 -1.05
N MET A 85 -5.11 17.38 -0.87
CA MET A 85 -3.68 17.44 -1.23
C MET A 85 -2.82 16.46 -0.41
N ARG A 86 -3.16 16.23 0.86
CA ARG A 86 -2.41 15.34 1.76
C ARG A 86 -2.60 13.85 1.45
N GLY A 87 -3.73 13.47 0.85
CA GLY A 87 -3.95 12.10 0.34
C GLY A 87 -3.15 11.79 -0.93
N HIS A 88 -2.69 12.80 -1.67
CA HIS A 88 -1.97 12.65 -2.94
C HIS A 88 -0.44 12.79 -2.84
N LEU A 89 0.12 13.09 -1.65
CA LEU A 89 1.56 12.97 -1.43
C LEU A 89 1.89 11.56 -0.90
N PRO A 90 2.63 10.72 -1.63
CA PRO A 90 3.21 9.54 -1.02
C PRO A 90 4.18 10.00 0.06
N ALA A 91 3.93 9.58 1.31
CA ALA A 91 4.87 9.75 2.41
C ALA A 91 6.17 9.02 2.06
N SER A 92 7.09 9.73 1.42
CA SER A 92 8.40 9.22 1.05
C SER A 92 9.43 10.26 1.41
N GLY A 93 10.10 10.04 2.55
CA GLY A 93 11.39 10.66 2.84
C GLY A 93 11.38 11.71 3.95
N ALA A 94 11.06 11.32 5.18
CA ALA A 94 11.60 12.00 6.35
C ALA A 94 12.52 11.01 7.10
N GLY A 95 13.82 11.32 7.02
CA GLY A 95 14.92 11.00 7.93
C GLY A 95 14.84 9.74 8.80
N GLY A 96 15.88 8.91 8.68
CA GLY A 96 16.14 7.80 9.58
C GLY A 96 16.05 8.18 11.06
N ALA A 97 15.35 7.32 11.80
CA ALA A 97 15.53 7.15 13.23
C ALA A 97 15.31 5.67 13.52
N ARG A 98 16.41 5.00 13.85
CA ARG A 98 16.43 3.73 14.57
C ARG A 98 15.45 3.83 15.75
N ARG A 99 14.37 3.04 15.74
CA ARG A 99 13.62 2.68 16.93
C ARG A 99 13.48 1.17 17.00
N GLU A 100 13.80 0.72 18.19
CA GLU A 100 13.93 -0.62 18.70
C GLU A 100 12.53 -1.15 19.06
N VAL A 101 12.24 -2.37 18.62
CA VAL A 101 11.27 -3.37 19.12
C VAL A 101 10.02 -2.88 19.86
N GLU A 102 8.84 -3.12 19.27
CA GLU A 102 7.63 -3.47 20.02
C GLU A 102 6.87 -4.53 19.20
N GLU A 103 6.78 -5.71 19.79
CA GLU A 103 6.24 -6.94 19.23
C GLU A 103 4.70 -6.92 19.34
N GLU A 104 4.03 -6.26 18.40
CA GLU A 104 2.57 -6.26 18.33
C GLU A 104 2.11 -7.48 17.53
N THR A 105 1.91 -8.59 18.24
CA THR A 105 1.28 -9.80 17.68
C THR A 105 -0.14 -9.44 17.21
N PRO A 106 -0.48 -9.57 15.92
CA PRO A 106 -1.82 -9.26 15.46
C PRO A 106 -2.80 -10.25 16.09
N HIS A 107 -3.70 -9.75 16.93
CA HIS A 107 -4.89 -10.45 17.41
C HIS A 107 -5.83 -10.74 16.23
N TYR A 108 -5.48 -11.74 15.41
CA TYR A 108 -6.36 -12.35 14.40
C TYR A 108 -6.15 -13.87 14.30
N ALA A 109 -5.54 -14.49 15.32
CA ALA A 109 -5.44 -15.94 15.41
C ALA A 109 -6.74 -16.50 16.02
N SER A 110 -7.53 -17.23 15.22
CA SER A 110 -8.63 -18.05 15.74
C SER A 110 -8.11 -19.04 16.79
N PRO A 111 -8.96 -19.56 17.70
CA PRO A 111 -8.52 -20.41 18.81
C PRO A 111 -7.68 -21.62 18.37
N GLU A 112 -7.92 -22.12 17.15
CA GLU A 112 -7.16 -23.23 16.56
C GLU A 112 -5.76 -22.84 16.06
N MET A 113 -5.54 -21.60 15.61
CA MET A 113 -4.19 -21.12 15.23
C MET A 113 -3.32 -20.83 16.44
N GLN A 114 -3.91 -20.47 17.58
CA GLN A 114 -3.16 -20.25 18.83
C GLN A 114 -2.53 -21.54 19.36
N ALA A 115 -3.17 -22.70 19.15
CA ALA A 115 -2.62 -24.00 19.53
C ALA A 115 -1.40 -24.41 18.70
N TYR A 116 -1.33 -23.98 17.44
CA TYR A 116 -0.18 -24.22 16.56
C TYR A 116 0.97 -23.24 16.76
N LEU A 117 0.68 -22.02 17.22
CA LEU A 117 1.66 -20.97 17.50
C LEU A 117 2.18 -21.01 18.94
N ALA A 118 1.52 -21.76 19.83
CA ALA A 118 2.00 -21.98 21.18
C ALA A 118 3.36 -22.71 21.12
N PRO A 119 4.44 -22.14 21.68
CA PRO A 119 5.70 -22.87 21.82
C PRO A 119 5.44 -24.12 22.68
N PRO A 120 6.06 -25.28 22.35
CA PRO A 120 5.87 -26.49 23.14
C PRO A 120 6.25 -26.22 24.59
N ALA A 121 5.24 -26.23 25.46
CA ALA A 121 5.40 -26.10 26.89
C ALA A 121 6.03 -27.38 27.43
N GLU A 122 7.35 -27.35 27.62
CA GLU A 122 8.06 -27.89 28.79
C GLU A 122 9.57 -27.90 28.52
N ARG A 123 10.27 -26.94 29.13
CA ARG A 123 11.55 -27.26 29.79
C ARG A 123 11.29 -27.03 31.27
N PRO A 124 11.51 -28.01 32.15
CA PRO A 124 11.24 -27.84 33.56
C PRO A 124 12.05 -26.65 34.06
N ALA A 125 11.36 -25.77 34.77
CA ALA A 125 11.93 -24.60 35.40
C ALA A 125 13.20 -24.99 36.16
N LEU A 126 14.32 -24.34 35.81
CA LEU A 126 15.48 -24.28 36.71
C LEU A 126 15.03 -23.49 37.94
N ALA A 127 14.51 -24.24 38.91
CA ALA A 127 14.29 -23.78 40.26
C ALA A 127 15.64 -23.36 40.85
N LYS A 128 15.76 -22.05 41.09
CA LYS A 128 16.21 -21.45 42.35
C LYS A 128 16.98 -22.38 43.31
N GLY A 129 18.22 -22.01 43.63
CA GLY A 129 18.85 -22.44 44.88
C GLY A 129 20.36 -22.70 44.76
N GLU A 130 21.14 -21.73 45.22
CA GLU A 130 22.22 -21.88 46.21
C GLU A 130 23.17 -23.11 46.18
N ALA A 131 24.46 -22.76 46.35
CA ALA A 131 25.52 -23.50 47.06
C ALA A 131 26.63 -24.18 46.22
N ALA A 132 27.78 -23.49 46.23
CA ALA A 132 29.18 -23.94 46.29
C ALA A 132 29.43 -25.41 46.72
N PRO A 133 30.60 -26.05 46.41
CA PRO A 133 31.93 -25.43 46.53
C PRO A 133 32.99 -25.77 45.47
N THR A 134 34.00 -24.91 45.44
CA THR A 134 35.31 -25.12 44.82
C THR A 134 36.04 -26.34 45.37
N PRO A 135 36.73 -27.11 44.51
CA PRO A 135 37.97 -27.78 44.88
C PRO A 135 39.16 -27.22 44.09
N ALA A 136 39.90 -26.30 44.70
CA ALA A 136 41.23 -26.55 45.23
C ALA A 136 42.12 -27.62 44.52
N TRP A 137 43.14 -27.13 43.78
CA TRP A 137 44.46 -27.70 43.43
C TRP A 137 44.55 -28.94 42.52
N THR A 138 45.28 -28.82 41.39
CA THR A 138 46.71 -29.20 41.22
C THR A 138 47.23 -28.63 39.91
#